data_AF-A0A947SN75-F1
#
_entry.id   AF-A0A947SN75-F1
#
_cell.length_a   1.000
_cell.length_b   1.000
_cell.length_c   1.000
_cell.angle_alpha   90.00
_cell.angle_beta   90.00
_cell.angle_gamma   90.00
#
_symmetry.space_group_name_H-M   'P 1'
#
loop_
_entity.id
_entity.type
_entity.pdbx_description
1 polymer ?
#
loop_
_entity_poly.entity_id
_entity_poly.type
_entity_poly.pdbx_seq_one_letter_code
_entity_poly.pdbx_strand_id
1 'polypeptide(L)'
;WFILENRKIIAFGIQYLTKINNKWQQVLRVDTMHGYAHEHKFHFRKKRHDHATVLSKNEADYDKIYHEQLKIIEEDYTKIKENYLL
;
A
#
# COMPACT_ATOMS: atom_id res chain seq x y z
N TRP A 1 -0.94 -3.31 -9.82
CA TRP A 1 -0.17 -3.86 -10.95
C TRP A 1 1.05 -4.58 -10.42
N PHE A 2 1.63 -5.50 -11.18
CA PHE A 2 2.92 -6.13 -10.86
C PHE A 2 3.63 -6.52 -12.15
N ILE A 3 4.96 -6.66 -12.07
CA ILE A 3 5.85 -7.10 -13.14
C ILE A 3 6.57 -8.35 -12.65
N LEU A 4 6.62 -9.38 -13.50
CA LEU A 4 7.29 -10.64 -13.22
C LEU A 4 8.54 -10.82 -14.07
N GLU A 5 9.58 -11.38 -13.46
CA GLU A 5 10.73 -11.97 -14.14
C GLU A 5 11.01 -13.34 -13.54
N ASN A 6 11.13 -14.38 -14.37
CA ASN A 6 11.34 -15.77 -13.91
C ASN A 6 10.33 -16.22 -12.82
N ARG A 7 9.06 -15.81 -12.96
CA ARG A 7 7.95 -16.05 -12.01
C ARG A 7 8.11 -15.39 -10.63
N LYS A 8 8.98 -14.39 -10.51
CA LYS A 8 9.17 -13.58 -9.30
C LYS A 8 8.71 -12.16 -9.54
N ILE A 9 8.07 -11.54 -8.55
CA ILE A 9 7.70 -10.13 -8.59
C ILE A 9 8.95 -9.27 -8.41
N ILE A 10 9.28 -8.48 -9.44
CA ILE A 10 10.42 -7.55 -9.44
C ILE A 10 9.98 -6.09 -9.28
N ALA A 11 8.69 -5.81 -9.55
CA ALA A 11 8.09 -4.52 -9.28
C ALA A 11 6.59 -4.66 -9.08
N PHE A 12 6.00 -3.83 -8.23
CA PHE A 12 4.57 -3.83 -8.02
C PHE A 12 4.05 -2.48 -7.54
N GLY A 13 2.73 -2.35 -7.63
CA GLY A 13 1.96 -1.28 -7.02
C GLY A 13 0.59 -1.79 -6.59
N ILE A 14 0.34 -1.69 -5.29
CA ILE A 14 -0.94 -2.01 -4.64
C ILE A 14 -1.49 -0.70 -4.08
N GLN A 15 -2.77 -0.44 -4.33
CA GLN A 15 -3.41 0.79 -3.88
C GLN A 15 -4.82 0.49 -3.38
N TYR A 16 -5.15 1.04 -2.21
CA TYR A 16 -6.49 1.02 -1.65
C TYR A 16 -7.11 2.41 -1.68
N LEU A 17 -8.29 2.50 -2.29
CA LEU A 17 -9.10 3.71 -2.37
C LEU A 17 -10.38 3.50 -1.56
N THR A 18 -10.81 4.53 -0.84
CA THR A 18 -12.12 4.52 -0.17
C THR A 18 -12.87 5.83 -0.39
N LYS A 19 -14.20 5.80 -0.25
CA LYS A 19 -15.05 6.97 -0.45
C LYS A 19 -15.26 7.69 0.89
N ILE A 20 -14.62 8.84 1.06
CA ILE A 20 -14.70 9.71 2.26
C ILE A 20 -15.34 11.04 1.86
N ASN A 21 -16.38 11.48 2.56
CA ASN A 21 -17.11 12.73 2.25
C ASN A 21 -17.50 12.84 0.75
N ASN A 22 -17.99 11.74 0.19
CA ASN A 22 -18.39 11.60 -1.21
C ASN A 22 -17.24 11.76 -2.25
N LYS A 23 -15.96 11.72 -1.82
CA LYS A 23 -14.78 11.74 -2.69
C LYS A 23 -13.97 10.46 -2.54
N TRP A 24 -13.45 9.93 -3.64
CA TRP A 24 -12.48 8.83 -3.58
C TRP A 24 -11.15 9.37 -3.10
N GLN A 25 -10.63 8.77 -2.04
CA GLN A 25 -9.34 9.12 -1.44
C GLN A 25 -8.44 7.89 -1.42
N GLN A 26 -7.16 8.11 -1.69
CA GLN A 26 -6.15 7.08 -1.50
C GLN A 26 -5.85 6.95 -0.02
N VAL A 27 -6.02 5.74 0.50
CA VAL A 27 -5.86 5.43 1.93
C VAL A 27 -4.51 4.78 2.19
N LEU A 28 -4.15 3.84 1.31
CA LEU A 28 -2.89 3.08 1.36
C LEU A 28 -2.36 2.94 -0.06
N ARG A 29 -1.06 3.09 -0.22
CA ARG A 29 -0.34 2.73 -1.44
C ARG A 29 0.97 2.08 -1.07
N VAL A 30 1.23 0.89 -1.63
CA VAL A 30 2.49 0.18 -1.47
C VAL A 30 3.05 -0.13 -2.84
N ASP A 31 4.24 0.38 -3.14
CA ASP A 31 4.86 0.18 -4.44
C ASP A 31 6.38 0.22 -4.41
N THR A 32 6.97 -0.07 -5.57
CA THR A 32 8.42 -0.12 -5.80
C THR A 32 8.89 0.94 -6.79
N MET A 33 8.11 2.00 -7.04
CA MET A 33 8.34 2.99 -8.11
C MET A 33 9.67 3.76 -7.96
N HIS A 34 10.23 3.81 -6.75
CA HIS A 34 11.50 4.48 -6.45
C HIS A 34 12.69 3.52 -6.29
N GLY A 35 12.56 2.28 -6.79
CA GLY A 35 13.61 1.26 -6.70
C GLY A 35 13.71 0.58 -5.33
N TYR A 36 12.76 0.83 -4.43
CA TYR A 36 12.59 0.13 -3.15
C TYR A 36 11.11 0.05 -2.80
N ALA A 37 10.71 -1.03 -2.12
CA ALA A 37 9.36 -1.20 -1.61
C ALA A 37 9.10 -0.22 -0.47
N HIS A 38 8.05 0.57 -0.61
CA HIS A 38 7.65 1.53 0.41
C HIS A 38 6.14 1.71 0.44
N GLU A 39 5.66 2.19 1.58
CA GLU A 39 4.25 2.32 1.93
C GLU A 39 3.91 3.77 2.21
N HIS A 40 2.87 4.29 1.58
CA HIS A 40 2.25 5.58 1.88
C HIS A 40 0.89 5.34 2.54
N LYS A 41 0.69 5.94 3.72
CA LYS A 41 -0.58 5.93 4.45
C LYS A 41 -1.11 7.34 4.60
N PHE A 42 -2.33 7.56 4.14
CA PHE A 42 -3.01 8.84 4.25
C PHE A 42 -3.82 8.90 5.53
N HIS A 43 -3.56 9.81 6.46
CA HIS A 43 -4.33 9.89 7.72
C HIS A 43 -5.20 11.15 7.74
N PHE A 44 -6.53 11.01 7.67
CA PHE A 44 -7.45 12.16 7.59
C PHE A 44 -7.34 13.14 8.77
N ARG A 45 -7.18 12.65 10.01
CA ARG A 45 -7.12 13.50 11.21
C ARG A 45 -5.74 14.07 11.54
N LYS A 46 -4.67 13.39 11.16
CA LYS A 46 -3.32 13.92 11.38
C LYS A 46 -3.03 14.82 10.18
N LYS A 47 -2.96 16.15 10.39
CA LYS A 47 -2.43 17.13 9.41
C LYS A 47 -0.96 16.87 9.02
N ARG A 48 -0.47 15.63 9.08
CA ARG A 48 0.86 15.21 8.68
C ARG A 48 0.70 14.43 7.39
N HIS A 49 1.29 15.02 6.36
CA HIS A 49 1.41 14.52 5.01
C HIS A 49 1.86 13.05 5.00
N ASP A 50 1.43 12.35 3.96
CA ASP A 50 1.75 10.98 3.61
C ASP A 50 3.23 10.67 3.92
N HIS A 51 3.48 9.97 5.02
CA HIS A 51 4.82 9.52 5.34
C HIS A 51 5.06 8.21 4.60
N ALA A 52 6.01 8.23 3.66
CA ALA A 52 6.51 7.03 3.01
C ALA A 52 7.34 6.22 4.02
N THR A 53 6.89 5.04 4.39
CA THR A 53 7.64 4.08 5.20
C THR A 53 8.35 3.11 4.27
N VAL A 54 9.68 3.02 4.37
CA VAL A 54 10.43 2.02 3.61
C VAL A 54 10.13 0.64 4.19
N LEU A 55 9.63 -0.28 3.35
CA LEU A 55 9.37 -1.66 3.73
C LEU A 55 10.58 -2.55 3.49
N SER A 56 11.17 -2.45 2.30
CA SER A 56 12.45 -3.11 1.99
C SER A 56 13.16 -2.41 0.83
N LYS A 57 14.49 -2.39 0.90
CA LYS A 57 15.36 -1.99 -0.23
C LYS A 57 15.85 -3.19 -1.04
N ASN A 58 15.53 -4.41 -0.61
CA ASN A 58 15.95 -5.63 -1.27
C ASN A 58 14.80 -6.17 -2.13
N GLU A 59 15.05 -6.27 -3.44
CA GLU A 59 14.09 -6.80 -4.40
C GLU A 59 13.65 -8.24 -4.10
N ALA A 60 14.51 -9.04 -3.47
CA ALA A 60 14.18 -10.42 -3.10
C ALA A 60 12.98 -10.52 -2.15
N ASP A 61 12.63 -9.44 -1.44
CA ASP A 61 11.51 -9.40 -0.53
C ASP A 61 10.19 -9.01 -1.22
N TYR A 62 10.23 -8.51 -2.46
CA TYR A 62 9.06 -7.89 -3.11
C TYR A 62 7.90 -8.85 -3.31
N ASP A 63 8.18 -10.11 -3.64
CA ASP A 63 7.15 -11.12 -3.79
C ASP A 63 6.40 -11.35 -2.48
N LYS A 64 7.13 -11.50 -1.37
CA LYS A 64 6.55 -11.64 -0.03
C LYS A 64 5.73 -10.40 0.33
N ILE A 65 6.30 -9.20 0.16
CA ILE A 65 5.63 -7.94 0.50
C ILE A 65 4.35 -7.79 -0.32
N TYR A 66 4.38 -8.09 -1.62
CA TYR A 66 3.21 -8.01 -2.48
C TYR A 66 2.06 -8.90 -1.96
N HIS A 67 2.34 -10.17 -1.67
CA HIS A 67 1.32 -11.11 -1.20
C HIS A 67 0.80 -10.76 0.21
N GLU A 68 1.68 -10.31 1.11
CA GLU A 68 1.27 -9.85 2.45
C GLU A 68 0.35 -8.64 2.36
N GLN A 69 0.66 -7.67 1.49
CA GLN A 69 -0.16 -6.47 1.32
C GLN A 69 -1.50 -6.75 0.63
N LEU A 70 -1.55 -7.67 -0.33
CA LEU A 70 -2.82 -8.14 -0.89
C LEU A 70 -3.70 -8.74 0.20
N LYS A 71 -3.14 -9.65 1.01
CA LYS A 71 -3.85 -10.30 2.11
C LYS A 71 -4.39 -9.27 3.11
N ILE A 72 -3.59 -8.27 3.48
CA ILE A 72 -4.03 -7.19 4.39
C ILE A 72 -5.22 -6.42 3.80
N ILE A 73 -5.19 -6.07 2.51
CA ILE A 73 -6.29 -5.34 1.89
C ILE A 73 -7.57 -6.19 1.82
N GLU A 74 -7.42 -7.49 1.55
CA GLU A 74 -8.53 -8.44 1.49
C GLU A 74 -9.14 -8.72 2.87
N GLU A 75 -8.32 -8.92 3.90
CA GLU A 75 -8.77 -9.29 5.26
C GLU A 75 -9.22 -8.08 6.09
N ASP A 76 -8.56 -6.94 5.94
CA ASP A 76 -8.70 -5.78 6.82
C ASP A 76 -9.55 -4.65 6.22
N TYR A 77 -10.30 -4.92 5.14
CA TYR A 77 -11.21 -3.97 4.47
C TYR A 77 -12.11 -3.21 5.46
N THR A 78 -12.58 -3.90 6.51
CA THR A 78 -13.45 -3.32 7.55
C THR A 78 -12.67 -2.44 8.53
N LYS A 79 -11.50 -2.87 9.03
CA LYS A 79 -10.72 -2.12 10.02
C LYS A 79 -10.02 -0.90 9.44
N ILE A 80 -9.56 -0.98 8.20
CA ILE A 80 -8.98 0.17 7.48
C ILE A 80 -10.06 1.24 7.27
N LYS A 81 -11.32 0.85 7.02
CA LYS A 81 -12.41 1.82 6.94
C LYS A 81 -12.63 2.55 8.26
N GLU A 82 -12.54 1.86 9.40
CA GLU A 82 -12.75 2.43 10.73
C GLU A 82 -11.61 3.37 11.18
N ASN A 83 -10.36 2.97 11.01
CA ASN A 83 -9.20 3.76 11.47
C ASN A 83 -8.92 5.03 10.64
N TYR A 84 -9.43 5.08 9.39
CA TYR A 84 -9.22 6.20 8.49
C TYR A 84 -10.45 7.13 8.39
N LEU A 85 -11.56 6.78 9.05
CA LEU A 85 -12.79 7.57 9.16
C LEU A 85 -13.09 8.08 10.57
N LEU A 86 -12.34 7.66 11.61
CA LEU A 86 -12.40 8.32 12.91
C LEU A 86 -11.76 9.69 12.77
#